data_AF-A0A4P9XFZ0-F1
#
_entry.id   AF-A0A4P9XFZ0-F1
#
_cell.length_a   1.000
_cell.length_b   1.000
_cell.length_c   1.000
_cell.angle_alpha   90.00
_cell.angle_beta   90.00
_cell.angle_gamma   90.00
#
_symmetry.space_group_name_H-M   'P 1'
#
loop_
_entity.id
_entity.type
_entity.pdbx_description
1 polymer ?
#
loop_
_entity_poly.entity_id
_entity_poly.type
_entity_poly.pdbx_seq_one_letter_code
_entity_poly.pdbx_strand_id
1 'polypeptide(L)'
;RSVRRMLVEQADIVCATLSASGHDILASLRVRFTTVIVDEASQSVELSTLIPMQYGCRRCILVGDQNQLPPTVLSTHAADFNYARSLFERAQKVQPDAVDLLTIQYRMHPQISKFPSRLFYQGRIKDGPNMDERTAAPWHEHTVFGPFVFYNALRGQEQSVGGRSYANSREAEVAILIVEELCRRHPNIQASSIFANRIGIITPYKDQLRELRRRFMRRFGSSICDAIDFNTIDGFQGQEKDIIIFSCVRASAQQRVGFLADLRRMNVALTRAKSSLFVIGNANTLSANPHWRKLVDEATGRRCMHDV
;
A
#
# COMPACT_ATOMS: atom_id res chain seq x y z
N ARG A 1 35.11 -18.24 -4.61
CA ARG A 1 34.69 -17.50 -5.83
C ARG A 1 34.31 -18.43 -6.98
N SER A 2 34.98 -19.57 -7.20
CA SER A 2 34.66 -20.55 -8.25
C SER A 2 33.27 -21.19 -8.12
N VAL A 3 32.90 -21.65 -6.91
CA VAL A 3 31.60 -22.31 -6.68
C VAL A 3 30.42 -21.39 -6.99
N ARG A 4 30.46 -20.12 -6.55
CA ARG A 4 29.39 -19.16 -6.79
C ARG A 4 29.19 -18.87 -8.28
N ARG A 5 30.28 -18.80 -9.06
CA ARG A 5 30.21 -18.67 -10.52
C ARG A 5 29.55 -19.89 -11.16
N MET A 6 30.03 -21.08 -10.81
CA MET A 6 29.48 -22.35 -11.30
C MET A 6 27.97 -22.45 -11.04
N LEU A 7 27.52 -22.10 -9.83
CA LEU A 7 26.09 -22.12 -9.48
C LEU A 7 25.26 -21.18 -10.35
N VAL A 8 25.76 -19.98 -10.65
CA VAL A 8 25.02 -19.01 -11.49
C VAL A 8 25.05 -19.40 -12.97
N GLU A 9 26.14 -19.99 -13.46
CA GLU A 9 26.25 -20.48 -14.84
C GLU A 9 25.35 -21.70 -15.11
N GLN A 10 25.04 -22.48 -14.08
CA GLN A 10 24.15 -23.64 -14.15
C GLN A 10 22.69 -23.31 -13.79
N ALA A 11 22.40 -22.09 -13.33
CA ALA A 11 21.07 -21.70 -12.91
C ALA A 11 20.16 -21.40 -14.11
N ASP A 12 18.93 -21.93 -14.08
CA ASP A 12 17.89 -21.58 -15.06
C ASP A 12 17.33 -20.16 -14.82
N ILE A 13 17.28 -19.73 -13.56
CA ILE A 13 16.73 -18.45 -13.13
C ILE A 13 17.70 -17.77 -12.16
N VAL A 14 18.04 -16.52 -12.44
CA VAL A 14 18.87 -15.68 -11.58
C VAL A 14 18.06 -14.49 -11.10
N CYS A 15 17.76 -14.46 -9.80
CA CYS A 15 17.09 -13.33 -9.18
C CYS A 15 18.11 -12.35 -8.60
N ALA A 16 17.96 -11.06 -8.91
CA ALA A 16 18.76 -9.99 -8.34
C ALA A 16 17.93 -8.70 -8.32
N THR A 17 18.28 -7.76 -7.45
CA THR A 17 17.77 -6.39 -7.59
C THR A 17 18.37 -5.73 -8.83
N LEU A 18 17.70 -4.72 -9.38
CA LEU A 18 18.19 -3.98 -10.55
C LEU A 18 19.63 -3.49 -10.37
N SER A 19 19.96 -2.93 -9.20
CA SER A 19 21.32 -2.47 -8.91
C SER A 19 22.30 -3.64 -8.73
N ALA A 20 21.94 -4.69 -8.01
CA ALA A 20 22.82 -5.86 -7.81
C ALA A 20 23.07 -6.63 -9.11
N SER A 21 22.20 -6.48 -10.11
CA SER A 21 22.43 -7.06 -11.44
C SER A 21 23.70 -6.54 -12.11
N GLY A 22 24.15 -5.33 -11.76
CA GLY A 22 25.40 -4.74 -12.25
C GLY A 22 26.67 -5.21 -11.55
N HIS A 23 26.57 -6.15 -10.58
CA HIS A 23 27.73 -6.60 -9.81
C HIS A 23 28.72 -7.40 -10.68
N ASP A 24 30.02 -7.24 -10.43
CA ASP A 24 31.13 -7.88 -11.19
C ASP A 24 30.98 -9.38 -11.38
N ILE A 25 30.29 -10.04 -10.45
CA ILE A 25 30.04 -11.48 -10.54
C ILE A 25 29.24 -11.82 -11.79
N LEU A 26 28.17 -11.06 -12.08
CA LEU A 26 27.32 -11.23 -13.26
C LEU A 26 28.01 -10.71 -14.51
N ALA A 27 28.71 -9.59 -14.41
CA ALA A 27 29.50 -9.05 -15.52
C ALA A 27 30.64 -9.98 -15.97
N SER A 28 31.19 -10.78 -15.05
CA SER A 28 32.25 -11.76 -15.35
C SER A 28 31.75 -13.09 -15.90
N LEU A 29 30.43 -13.31 -15.95
CA LEU A 29 29.86 -14.53 -16.51
C LEU A 29 29.97 -14.49 -18.03
N ARG A 30 30.21 -15.67 -18.63
CA ARG A 30 30.14 -15.84 -20.08
C ARG A 30 28.73 -16.17 -20.57
N VAL A 31 27.72 -15.84 -19.77
CA VAL A 31 26.30 -16.13 -20.02
C VAL A 31 25.62 -14.86 -20.52
N ARG A 32 24.69 -15.03 -21.47
CA ARG A 32 23.82 -13.93 -21.94
C ARG A 32 22.45 -14.07 -21.29
N PHE A 33 21.94 -12.97 -20.74
CA PHE A 33 20.57 -12.88 -20.24
C PHE A 33 19.68 -12.34 -21.37
N THR A 34 19.31 -13.23 -22.30
CA THR A 34 18.51 -12.83 -23.49
C THR A 34 17.07 -12.45 -23.15
N THR A 35 16.56 -12.90 -22.00
CA THR A 35 15.25 -12.51 -21.47
C THR A 35 15.42 -11.96 -20.06
N VAL A 36 14.90 -10.76 -19.85
CA VAL A 36 14.92 -10.07 -18.55
C VAL A 36 13.47 -9.79 -18.15
N ILE A 37 13.08 -10.26 -16.97
CA ILE A 37 11.79 -9.94 -16.35
C ILE A 37 12.08 -8.97 -15.21
N VAL A 38 11.41 -7.82 -15.21
CA VAL A 38 11.49 -6.83 -14.14
C VAL A 38 10.13 -6.74 -13.48
N ASP A 39 10.05 -7.20 -12.24
CA ASP A 39 8.88 -7.03 -11.39
C ASP A 39 8.93 -5.67 -10.66
N GLU A 40 7.77 -5.16 -10.24
CA GLU A 40 7.62 -3.80 -9.66
C GLU A 40 8.29 -2.71 -10.53
N ALA A 41 8.24 -2.86 -11.85
CA ALA A 41 8.96 -2.03 -12.81
C ALA A 41 8.57 -0.54 -12.74
N SER A 42 7.34 -0.24 -12.28
CA SER A 42 6.87 1.13 -12.08
C SER A 42 7.57 1.85 -10.91
N GLN A 43 8.21 1.12 -9.99
CA GLN A 43 8.94 1.63 -8.82
C GLN A 43 10.45 1.81 -9.04
N SER A 44 10.91 1.84 -10.29
CA SER A 44 12.33 2.06 -10.60
C SER A 44 12.52 3.27 -11.51
N VAL A 45 13.60 4.01 -11.31
CA VAL A 45 14.02 5.03 -12.29
C VAL A 45 14.51 4.33 -13.55
N GLU A 46 14.31 4.98 -14.69
CA GLU A 46 14.56 4.39 -16.01
C GLU A 46 15.95 3.75 -16.16
N LEU A 47 17.00 4.44 -15.69
CA LEU A 47 18.38 3.95 -15.76
C LEU A 47 18.59 2.66 -14.97
N SER A 48 17.91 2.49 -13.82
CA SER A 48 18.03 1.28 -13.02
C SER A 48 17.46 0.07 -13.76
N THR A 49 16.35 0.24 -14.50
CA THR A 49 15.74 -0.82 -15.30
C THR A 49 16.67 -1.32 -16.42
N LEU A 50 17.58 -0.46 -16.91
CA LEU A 50 18.53 -0.79 -17.99
C LEU A 50 19.73 -1.63 -17.53
N ILE A 51 20.09 -1.60 -16.24
CA ILE A 51 21.26 -2.32 -15.69
C ILE A 51 21.26 -3.81 -16.06
N PRO A 52 20.19 -4.59 -15.84
CA PRO A 52 20.19 -6.01 -16.21
C PRO A 52 20.18 -6.25 -17.72
N MET A 53 19.85 -5.25 -18.54
CA MET A 53 19.72 -5.41 -19.99
C MET A 53 21.07 -5.45 -20.73
N GLN A 54 22.14 -4.96 -20.09
CA GLN A 54 23.48 -4.89 -20.69
C GLN A 54 24.06 -6.26 -21.07
N TYR A 55 23.52 -7.35 -20.55
CA TYR A 55 24.01 -8.72 -20.76
C TYR A 55 23.40 -9.42 -22.00
N GLY A 56 23.12 -8.65 -23.05
CA GLY A 56 22.59 -9.17 -24.32
C GLY A 56 21.09 -9.42 -24.32
N CYS A 57 20.32 -8.64 -23.56
CA CYS A 57 18.87 -8.71 -23.52
C CYS A 57 18.26 -8.49 -24.91
N ARG A 58 17.38 -9.41 -25.33
CA ARG A 58 16.61 -9.34 -26.58
C ARG A 58 15.10 -9.25 -26.33
N ARG A 59 14.66 -9.65 -25.14
CA ARG A 59 13.27 -9.58 -24.70
C ARG A 59 13.24 -9.07 -23.27
N CYS A 60 12.56 -7.96 -23.05
CA CYS A 60 12.31 -7.44 -21.72
C CYS A 60 10.81 -7.48 -21.41
N ILE A 61 10.44 -8.07 -20.29
CA ILE A 61 9.06 -8.10 -19.79
C ILE A 61 9.04 -7.24 -18.53
N LEU A 62 8.30 -6.14 -18.57
CA LEU A 62 8.14 -5.23 -17.45
C LEU A 62 6.78 -5.49 -16.81
N VAL A 63 6.77 -5.85 -15.54
CA VAL A 63 5.56 -6.07 -14.74
C VAL A 63 5.50 -4.97 -13.69
N GLY A 64 4.40 -4.24 -13.62
CA GLY A 64 4.25 -3.14 -12.69
C GLY A 64 2.89 -2.46 -12.79
N ASP A 65 2.70 -1.44 -11.96
CA ASP A 65 1.45 -0.68 -11.86
C ASP A 65 1.74 0.82 -11.77
N GLN A 66 1.41 1.55 -12.84
CA GLN A 66 1.58 3.00 -12.94
C GLN A 66 0.63 3.81 -12.04
N ASN A 67 -0.43 3.16 -11.54
CA ASN A 67 -1.40 3.75 -10.62
C ASN A 67 -0.97 3.60 -9.15
N GLN A 68 0.17 2.94 -8.88
CA GLN A 68 0.84 2.93 -7.58
C GLN A 68 2.00 3.93 -7.55
N LEU A 69 2.73 3.98 -6.43
CA LEU A 69 3.76 5.01 -6.20
C LEU A 69 4.92 4.92 -7.21
N PRO A 70 5.46 6.09 -7.63
CA PRO A 70 6.70 6.14 -8.41
C PRO A 70 7.92 5.82 -7.53
N PRO A 71 9.11 5.59 -8.12
CA PRO A 71 10.35 5.55 -7.37
C PRO A 71 10.54 6.83 -6.54
N THR A 72 11.08 6.68 -5.33
CA THR A 72 11.46 7.82 -4.49
C THR A 72 12.73 8.47 -5.04
N VAL A 73 12.62 9.74 -5.43
CA VAL A 73 13.76 10.58 -5.84
C VAL A 73 13.99 11.67 -4.79
N LEU A 74 15.22 11.76 -4.28
CA LEU A 74 15.56 12.71 -3.22
C LEU A 74 15.62 14.16 -3.72
N SER A 75 16.09 14.37 -4.95
CA SER A 75 16.15 15.69 -5.57
C SER A 75 14.81 16.05 -6.18
N THR A 76 14.12 17.02 -5.58
CA THR A 76 12.88 17.57 -6.14
C THR A 76 13.12 18.19 -7.52
N HIS A 77 14.26 18.86 -7.70
CA HIS A 77 14.67 19.40 -9.00
C HIS A 77 14.78 18.30 -10.06
N ALA A 78 15.40 17.16 -9.75
CA ALA A 78 15.45 16.05 -10.71
C ALA A 78 14.07 15.46 -10.99
N ALA A 79 13.20 15.39 -9.97
CA ALA A 79 11.82 14.94 -10.15
C ALA A 79 11.03 15.89 -11.08
N ASP A 80 11.25 17.21 -11.00
CA ASP A 80 10.64 18.21 -11.89
C ASP A 80 11.05 17.99 -13.36
N PHE A 81 12.25 17.45 -13.61
CA PHE A 81 12.73 17.01 -14.92
C PHE A 81 12.37 15.55 -15.26
N ASN A 82 11.35 14.97 -14.61
CA ASN A 82 10.85 13.60 -14.82
C ASN A 82 11.84 12.47 -14.51
N TYR A 83 12.86 12.70 -13.68
CA TYR A 83 13.78 11.62 -13.28
C TYR A 83 13.07 10.49 -12.52
N ALA A 84 11.96 10.79 -11.84
CA ALA A 84 11.14 9.80 -11.14
C ALA A 84 10.25 8.95 -12.09
N ARG A 85 10.27 9.20 -13.40
CA ARG A 85 9.52 8.40 -14.38
C ARG A 85 10.22 7.07 -14.61
N SER A 86 9.48 5.98 -14.50
CA SER A 86 9.97 4.64 -14.81
C SER A 86 9.97 4.36 -16.32
N LEU A 87 10.78 3.39 -16.74
CA LEU A 87 10.74 2.88 -18.11
C LEU A 87 9.36 2.31 -18.46
N PHE A 88 8.71 1.64 -17.49
CA PHE A 88 7.36 1.11 -17.61
C PHE A 88 6.34 2.21 -17.94
N GLU A 89 6.33 3.29 -17.15
CA GLU A 89 5.41 4.42 -17.37
C GLU A 89 5.65 5.07 -18.74
N ARG A 90 6.92 5.22 -19.15
CA ARG A 90 7.26 5.77 -20.47
C ARG A 90 6.81 4.85 -21.60
N ALA A 91 7.09 3.54 -21.51
CA ALA A 91 6.70 2.56 -22.51
C ALA A 91 5.18 2.49 -22.68
N GLN A 92 4.42 2.46 -21.59
CA GLN A 92 2.96 2.48 -21.62
C GLN A 92 2.40 3.73 -22.32
N LYS A 93 3.01 4.90 -22.10
CA LYS A 93 2.58 6.15 -22.76
C LYS A 93 2.87 6.15 -24.26
N VAL A 94 3.99 5.56 -24.68
CA VAL A 94 4.41 5.52 -26.09
C VAL A 94 3.67 4.43 -26.87
N GLN A 95 3.43 3.29 -26.25
CA GLN A 95 2.82 2.12 -26.88
C GLN A 95 1.76 1.49 -25.97
N PRO A 96 0.61 2.16 -25.80
CA PRO A 96 -0.46 1.69 -24.90
C PRO A 96 -1.02 0.32 -25.30
N ASP A 97 -0.99 -0.01 -26.61
CA ASP A 97 -1.47 -1.28 -27.14
C ASP A 97 -0.55 -2.46 -26.83
N ALA A 98 0.69 -2.20 -26.37
CA ALA A 98 1.63 -3.24 -25.92
C ALA A 98 1.55 -3.50 -24.41
N VAL A 99 0.53 -2.99 -23.73
CA VAL A 99 0.32 -3.19 -22.29
C VAL A 99 -0.88 -4.08 -22.05
N ASP A 100 -0.60 -5.29 -21.58
CA ASP A 100 -1.62 -6.22 -21.12
C ASP A 100 -2.03 -5.90 -19.68
N LEU A 101 -3.32 -5.56 -19.48
CA LEU A 101 -3.88 -5.39 -18.15
C LEU A 101 -4.32 -6.75 -17.60
N LEU A 102 -3.74 -7.17 -16.48
CA LEU A 102 -4.27 -8.29 -15.69
C LEU A 102 -5.58 -7.84 -15.01
N THR A 103 -6.70 -8.45 -15.40
CA THR A 103 -8.04 -7.97 -15.05
C THR A 103 -8.70 -8.68 -13.87
N ILE A 104 -8.07 -9.69 -13.27
CA ILE A 104 -8.65 -10.45 -12.16
C ILE A 104 -7.76 -10.30 -10.92
N GLN A 105 -8.33 -9.80 -9.82
CA GLN A 105 -7.67 -9.70 -8.53
C GLN A 105 -8.07 -10.89 -7.62
N TYR A 106 -7.10 -11.43 -6.87
CA TYR A 106 -7.28 -12.60 -6.01
C TYR A 106 -6.93 -12.32 -4.54
N ARG A 107 -6.95 -11.05 -4.13
CA ARG A 107 -6.46 -10.59 -2.82
C ARG A 107 -7.58 -10.10 -1.91
N MET A 108 -8.36 -9.15 -2.41
CA MET A 108 -9.24 -8.31 -1.60
C MET A 108 -10.67 -8.87 -1.61
N HIS A 109 -11.39 -8.68 -0.51
CA HIS A 109 -12.83 -8.84 -0.48
C HIS A 109 -13.48 -7.93 -1.55
N PRO A 110 -14.54 -8.38 -2.27
CA PRO A 110 -15.27 -7.56 -3.25
C PRO A 110 -15.73 -6.18 -2.74
N GLN A 111 -15.99 -6.06 -1.43
CA GLN A 111 -16.39 -4.81 -0.79
C GLN A 111 -15.23 -3.82 -0.63
N ILE A 112 -13.98 -4.28 -0.66
CA ILE A 112 -12.77 -3.46 -0.64
C ILE A 112 -12.35 -3.12 -2.08
N SER A 113 -12.31 -4.11 -2.98
CA SER A 113 -11.81 -3.95 -4.37
C SER A 113 -12.68 -3.03 -5.24
N LYS A 114 -13.98 -2.94 -4.93
CA LYS A 114 -14.97 -2.20 -5.74
C LYS A 114 -14.58 -0.74 -5.97
N PHE A 115 -14.19 -0.01 -4.91
CA PHE A 115 -13.82 1.39 -5.04
C PHE A 115 -12.51 1.59 -5.83
N PRO A 116 -11.38 0.93 -5.49
CA PRO A 116 -10.15 1.05 -6.26
C PRO A 116 -10.32 0.66 -7.73
N SER A 117 -11.03 -0.44 -8.03
CA SER A 117 -11.30 -0.87 -9.40
C SER A 117 -11.98 0.23 -10.21
N ARG A 118 -13.06 0.82 -9.67
CA ARG A 118 -13.81 1.89 -10.33
C ARG A 118 -12.98 3.17 -10.49
N LEU A 119 -12.25 3.58 -9.45
CA LEU A 119 -11.55 4.86 -9.44
C LEU A 119 -10.26 4.85 -10.28
N PHE A 120 -9.44 3.82 -10.13
CA PHE A 120 -8.08 3.79 -10.71
C PHE A 120 -8.00 2.97 -12.00
N TYR A 121 -8.92 2.02 -12.20
CA TYR A 121 -8.87 1.07 -13.31
C TYR A 121 -10.17 1.04 -14.13
N GLN A 122 -11.01 2.08 -14.03
CA GLN A 122 -12.24 2.23 -14.82
C GLN A 122 -13.22 1.05 -14.68
N GLY A 123 -13.17 0.34 -13.56
CA GLY A 123 -13.99 -0.86 -13.30
C GLY A 123 -13.53 -2.12 -14.04
N ARG A 124 -12.35 -2.10 -14.67
CA ARG A 124 -11.83 -3.24 -15.45
C ARG A 124 -11.25 -4.36 -14.59
N ILE A 125 -10.92 -4.09 -13.32
CA ILE A 125 -10.45 -5.12 -12.38
C ILE A 125 -11.67 -5.79 -11.75
N LYS A 126 -11.79 -7.10 -11.98
CA LYS A 126 -12.81 -8.00 -11.47
C LYS A 126 -12.24 -8.83 -10.33
N ASP A 127 -13.13 -9.32 -9.48
CA ASP A 127 -12.76 -10.24 -8.42
C ASP A 127 -12.64 -11.68 -8.96
N GLY A 128 -11.68 -12.43 -8.44
CA GLY A 128 -11.60 -13.87 -8.66
C GLY A 128 -12.80 -14.61 -8.07
N PRO A 129 -12.96 -15.91 -8.39
CA PRO A 129 -14.08 -16.70 -7.88
C PRO A 129 -14.07 -16.78 -6.35
N ASN A 130 -15.25 -16.60 -5.74
CA ASN A 130 -15.54 -16.75 -4.31
C ASN A 130 -14.63 -15.89 -3.42
N MET A 131 -14.24 -14.70 -3.88
CA MET A 131 -13.37 -13.82 -3.07
C MET A 131 -14.05 -13.32 -1.80
N ASP A 132 -15.37 -13.19 -1.79
CA ASP A 132 -16.18 -12.93 -0.60
C ASP A 132 -16.07 -14.06 0.44
N GLU A 133 -16.17 -15.32 0.03
CA GLU A 133 -15.98 -16.46 0.93
C GLU A 133 -14.53 -16.60 1.42
N ARG A 134 -13.56 -16.45 0.50
CA ARG A 134 -12.12 -16.59 0.79
C ARG A 134 -11.58 -15.52 1.73
N THR A 135 -12.22 -14.35 1.75
CA THR A 135 -11.83 -13.22 2.60
C THR A 135 -12.84 -12.96 3.71
N ALA A 136 -13.83 -13.85 3.89
CA ALA A 136 -14.72 -13.81 5.02
C ALA A 136 -13.93 -14.00 6.31
N ALA A 137 -14.31 -13.26 7.34
CA ALA A 137 -13.69 -13.37 8.66
C ALA A 137 -14.76 -13.35 9.76
N PRO A 138 -14.49 -13.98 10.92
CA PRO A 138 -15.48 -14.06 12.01
C PRO A 138 -15.95 -12.68 12.51
N TRP A 139 -15.12 -11.65 12.40
CA TRP A 139 -15.49 -10.29 12.81
C TRP A 139 -16.46 -9.59 11.85
N HIS A 140 -16.69 -10.12 10.64
CA HIS A 140 -17.64 -9.56 9.67
C HIS A 140 -19.11 -9.68 10.12
N GLU A 141 -19.40 -10.46 11.16
CA GLU A 141 -20.73 -10.55 11.79
C GLU A 141 -21.22 -9.20 12.33
N HIS A 142 -20.30 -8.28 12.64
CA HIS A 142 -20.63 -6.94 13.10
C HIS A 142 -20.32 -5.90 12.02
N THR A 143 -21.31 -5.07 11.68
CA THR A 143 -21.18 -4.06 10.61
C THR A 143 -20.02 -3.10 10.83
N VAL A 144 -19.70 -2.77 12.09
CA VAL A 144 -18.56 -1.92 12.45
C VAL A 144 -17.20 -2.56 12.10
N PHE A 145 -17.14 -3.87 11.91
CA PHE A 145 -15.93 -4.59 11.48
C PHE A 145 -16.09 -5.24 10.11
N GLY A 146 -17.06 -4.78 9.31
CA GLY A 146 -17.28 -5.28 7.96
C GLY A 146 -16.04 -5.15 7.05
N PRO A 147 -16.09 -5.72 5.84
CA PRO A 147 -14.94 -5.71 4.94
C PRO A 147 -14.42 -4.31 4.56
N PHE A 148 -15.30 -3.31 4.50
CA PHE A 148 -14.91 -1.91 4.31
C PHE A 148 -15.71 -1.04 5.27
N VAL A 149 -15.00 -0.25 6.08
CA VAL A 149 -15.61 0.66 7.07
C VAL A 149 -14.86 1.99 7.08
N PHE A 150 -15.63 3.08 7.11
CA PHE A 150 -15.11 4.44 7.31
C PHE A 150 -15.52 4.94 8.69
N TYR A 151 -14.54 5.13 9.56
CA TYR A 151 -14.70 5.72 10.88
C TYR A 151 -14.51 7.23 10.79
N ASN A 152 -15.62 7.96 10.81
CA ASN A 152 -15.63 9.41 10.78
C ASN A 152 -15.26 9.95 12.18
N ALA A 153 -13.98 10.28 12.36
CA ALA A 153 -13.43 10.77 13.61
C ALA A 153 -13.87 12.22 13.86
N LEU A 154 -15.00 12.37 14.55
CA LEU A 154 -15.58 13.67 14.88
C LEU A 154 -14.66 14.40 15.85
N ARG A 155 -14.54 15.72 15.67
CA ARG A 155 -13.73 16.61 16.53
C ARG A 155 -12.23 16.26 16.60
N GLY A 156 -11.74 15.37 15.74
CA GLY A 156 -10.30 15.18 15.56
C GLY A 156 -9.64 16.48 15.11
N GLN A 157 -8.43 16.75 15.59
CA GLN A 157 -7.65 17.92 15.19
C GLN A 157 -6.24 17.47 14.83
N GLU A 158 -5.76 17.94 13.68
CA GLU A 158 -4.37 17.72 13.30
C GLU A 158 -3.45 18.63 14.12
N GLN A 159 -2.37 18.06 14.62
CA GLN A 159 -1.32 18.74 15.36
C GLN A 159 0.00 18.58 14.60
N SER A 160 0.81 19.63 14.59
CA SER A 160 2.14 19.60 13.97
C SER A 160 3.16 20.14 14.96
N VAL A 161 4.19 19.34 15.26
CA VAL A 161 5.34 19.79 16.04
C VAL A 161 6.42 20.22 15.04
N GLY A 162 6.64 21.53 14.91
CA GLY A 162 7.66 22.09 14.02
C GLY A 162 7.26 22.18 12.54
N GLY A 163 5.98 22.00 12.19
CA GLY A 163 5.43 22.32 10.87
C GLY A 163 5.76 21.36 9.73
N ARG A 164 6.54 20.29 9.98
CA ARG A 164 7.07 19.39 8.93
C ARG A 164 6.25 18.11 8.73
N SER A 165 5.42 17.72 9.70
CA SER A 165 4.56 16.55 9.63
C SER A 165 3.38 16.71 10.59
N TYR A 166 2.42 15.80 10.54
CA TYR A 166 1.15 15.92 11.25
C TYR A 166 0.80 14.63 12.01
N ALA A 167 0.13 14.79 13.13
CA ALA A 167 -0.46 13.72 13.91
C ALA A 167 -1.90 14.10 14.33
N ASN A 168 -2.74 13.10 14.54
CA ASN A 168 -4.10 13.25 15.03
C ASN A 168 -4.33 12.24 16.14
N SER A 169 -4.33 12.75 17.37
CA SER A 169 -4.50 11.95 18.58
C SER A 169 -5.87 11.25 18.65
N ARG A 170 -6.92 11.85 18.06
CA ARG A 170 -8.26 11.24 18.03
C ARG A 170 -8.28 10.01 17.14
N GLU A 171 -7.69 10.09 15.96
CA GLU A 171 -7.60 8.94 15.06
C GLU A 171 -6.75 7.81 15.65
N ALA A 172 -5.66 8.15 16.36
CA ALA A 172 -4.85 7.16 17.05
C ALA A 172 -5.63 6.45 18.17
N GLU A 173 -6.48 7.19 18.89
CA GLU A 173 -7.38 6.63 19.90
C GLU A 173 -8.43 5.69 19.28
N VAL A 174 -9.05 6.10 18.16
CA VAL A 174 -10.00 5.26 17.43
C VAL A 174 -9.34 3.96 16.96
N ALA A 175 -8.11 4.03 16.43
CA ALA A 175 -7.37 2.84 16.02
C ALA A 175 -7.14 1.87 17.18
N ILE A 176 -6.85 2.38 18.38
CA ILE A 176 -6.70 1.57 19.60
C ILE A 176 -8.04 0.92 19.95
N LEU A 177 -9.13 1.69 19.99
CA LEU A 177 -10.46 1.18 20.32
C LEU A 177 -10.95 0.10 19.34
N ILE A 178 -10.64 0.24 18.04
CA ILE A 178 -10.91 -0.79 17.04
C ILE A 178 -10.21 -2.11 17.41
N VAL A 179 -8.91 -2.04 17.71
CA VAL A 179 -8.12 -3.24 18.06
C VAL A 179 -8.57 -3.83 19.39
N GLU A 180 -8.86 -3.02 20.40
CA GLU A 180 -9.39 -3.49 21.69
C GLU A 180 -10.71 -4.22 21.53
N GLU A 181 -11.65 -3.65 20.79
CA GLU A 181 -12.97 -4.21 20.62
C GLU A 181 -12.94 -5.49 19.77
N LEU A 182 -12.06 -5.56 18.75
CA LEU A 182 -11.79 -6.79 18.01
C LEU A 182 -11.27 -7.90 18.95
N CYS A 183 -10.26 -7.59 19.77
CA CYS A 183 -9.72 -8.54 20.74
C CYS A 183 -10.77 -8.99 21.78
N ARG A 184 -11.61 -8.05 22.25
CA ARG A 184 -12.64 -8.32 23.25
C ARG A 184 -13.76 -9.22 22.70
N ARG A 185 -14.20 -8.99 21.47
CA ARG A 185 -15.30 -9.76 20.84
C ARG A 185 -14.87 -11.12 20.34
N HIS A 186 -13.58 -11.28 20.05
CA HIS A 186 -13.04 -12.53 19.55
C HIS A 186 -11.93 -13.06 20.47
N PRO A 187 -12.26 -13.48 21.72
CA PRO A 187 -11.26 -13.94 22.69
C PRO A 187 -10.78 -15.39 22.43
N ASN A 188 -11.65 -16.24 21.85
CA ASN A 188 -11.35 -17.64 21.51
C ASN A 188 -10.52 -17.78 20.22
N ILE A 189 -10.41 -16.67 19.51
CA ILE A 189 -9.43 -16.44 18.46
C ILE A 189 -8.12 -16.14 19.22
N GLN A 190 -7.41 -17.20 19.65
CA GLN A 190 -6.35 -17.15 20.67
C GLN A 190 -5.40 -15.95 20.52
N ALA A 191 -5.28 -15.19 21.62
CA ALA A 191 -4.56 -13.92 21.78
C ALA A 191 -3.08 -13.92 21.35
N SER A 192 -2.50 -15.05 20.96
CA SER A 192 -1.10 -15.18 20.49
C SER A 192 -0.96 -15.62 19.02
N SER A 193 -2.02 -16.07 18.33
CA SER A 193 -1.86 -16.72 17.02
C SER A 193 -2.74 -16.16 15.90
N ILE A 194 -3.75 -15.33 16.18
CA ILE A 194 -4.62 -14.83 15.11
C ILE A 194 -4.34 -13.39 14.73
N PHE A 195 -4.14 -12.40 15.60
CA PHE A 195 -3.83 -11.04 15.09
C PHE A 195 -2.34 -10.77 14.90
N ALA A 196 -1.48 -11.65 15.43
CA ALA A 196 -0.05 -11.60 15.18
C ALA A 196 0.20 -11.65 13.67
N ASN A 197 0.79 -10.58 13.16
CA ASN A 197 1.12 -10.39 11.76
C ASN A 197 -0.08 -10.28 10.79
N ARG A 198 -1.33 -10.20 11.28
CA ARG A 198 -2.55 -10.03 10.44
C ARG A 198 -3.06 -8.61 10.36
N ILE A 199 -2.64 -7.71 11.26
CA ILE A 199 -3.03 -6.31 11.27
C ILE A 199 -1.87 -5.44 10.80
N GLY A 200 -2.15 -4.50 9.89
CA GLY A 200 -1.27 -3.39 9.55
C GLY A 200 -1.94 -2.06 9.85
N ILE A 201 -1.23 -1.15 10.50
CA ILE A 201 -1.68 0.23 10.71
C ILE A 201 -0.82 1.16 9.87
N ILE A 202 -1.44 1.80 8.90
CA ILE A 202 -0.77 2.66 7.93
C ILE A 202 -1.24 4.11 8.07
N THR A 203 -0.35 5.04 7.73
CA THR A 203 -0.64 6.48 7.74
C THR A 203 0.26 7.21 6.75
N PRO A 204 -0.10 8.40 6.24
CA PRO A 204 0.75 9.14 5.32
C PRO A 204 1.88 9.89 6.05
N TYR A 205 1.77 10.06 7.36
CA TYR A 205 2.62 10.98 8.14
C TYR A 205 3.49 10.27 9.16
N LYS A 206 4.80 10.56 9.14
CA LYS A 206 5.77 9.96 10.08
C LYS A 206 5.47 10.35 11.54
N ASP A 207 4.91 11.52 11.80
CA ASP A 207 4.56 11.93 13.16
C ASP A 207 3.37 11.14 13.70
N GLN A 208 2.34 10.93 12.86
CA GLN A 208 1.24 10.02 13.21
C GLN A 208 1.74 8.59 13.43
N LEU A 209 2.67 8.11 12.59
CA LEU A 209 3.25 6.78 12.77
C LEU A 209 3.92 6.62 14.14
N ARG A 210 4.70 7.62 14.55
CA ARG A 210 5.34 7.65 15.88
C ARG A 210 4.30 7.72 17.00
N GLU A 211 3.27 8.53 16.83
CA GLU A 211 2.18 8.68 17.81
C GLU A 211 1.38 7.38 17.99
N LEU A 212 1.01 6.73 16.89
CA LEU A 212 0.35 5.42 16.89
C LEU A 212 1.19 4.39 17.65
N ARG A 213 2.46 4.19 17.26
CA ARG A 213 3.35 3.24 17.95
C ARG A 213 3.45 3.54 19.44
N ARG A 214 3.67 4.81 19.81
CA ARG A 214 3.77 5.23 21.22
C ARG A 214 2.51 4.91 22.01
N ARG A 215 1.32 5.25 21.50
CA ARG A 215 0.05 5.00 22.20
C ARG A 215 -0.29 3.52 22.27
N PHE A 216 -0.06 2.76 21.20
CA PHE A 216 -0.25 1.31 21.18
C PHE A 216 0.67 0.62 22.18
N MET A 217 1.97 0.95 22.21
CA MET A 217 2.90 0.39 23.20
C MET A 217 2.47 0.71 24.64
N ARG A 218 1.98 1.93 24.89
CA ARG A 218 1.47 2.31 26.22
C ARG A 218 0.23 1.51 26.61
N ARG A 219 -0.63 1.17 25.65
CA ARG A 219 -1.92 0.50 25.92
C ARG A 219 -1.83 -1.02 25.99
N PHE A 220 -1.00 -1.63 25.13
CA PHE A 220 -0.90 -3.07 24.93
C PHE A 220 0.45 -3.68 25.32
N GLY A 221 1.43 -2.86 25.74
CA GLY A 221 2.81 -3.29 25.98
C GLY A 221 3.69 -3.20 24.74
N SER A 222 5.01 -3.26 24.93
CA SER A 222 6.00 -3.05 23.85
C SER A 222 5.96 -4.13 22.77
N SER A 223 5.63 -5.37 23.12
CA SER A 223 5.53 -6.51 22.19
C SER A 223 4.43 -6.37 21.15
N ILE A 224 3.52 -5.39 21.28
CA ILE A 224 2.50 -5.13 20.26
C ILE A 224 3.09 -4.77 18.90
N CYS A 225 4.30 -4.19 18.87
CA CYS A 225 5.00 -3.87 17.63
C CYS A 225 5.55 -5.11 16.90
N ASP A 226 5.61 -6.27 17.56
CA ASP A 226 5.97 -7.54 16.94
C ASP A 226 4.73 -8.24 16.35
N ALA A 227 3.55 -7.90 16.86
CA ALA A 227 2.27 -8.47 16.43
C ALA A 227 1.56 -7.61 15.36
N ILE A 228 1.70 -6.29 15.39
CA ILE A 228 1.06 -5.35 14.47
C ILE A 228 2.13 -4.56 13.73
N ASP A 229 2.04 -4.53 12.40
CA ASP A 229 2.92 -3.72 11.60
C ASP A 229 2.46 -2.27 11.57
N PHE A 230 3.38 -1.34 11.88
CA PHE A 230 3.14 0.09 11.80
C PHE A 230 4.06 0.69 10.74
N ASN A 231 3.48 1.31 9.71
CA ASN A 231 4.30 1.91 8.66
C ASN A 231 3.66 3.14 8.01
N THR A 232 4.43 3.88 7.20
CA THR A 232 3.84 4.84 6.27
C THR A 232 3.24 4.10 5.07
N ILE A 233 2.36 4.76 4.32
CA ILE A 233 1.82 4.20 3.05
C ILE A 233 2.98 3.79 2.13
N ASP A 234 3.96 4.66 1.93
CA ASP A 234 5.12 4.43 1.07
C ASP A 234 5.97 3.24 1.58
N GLY A 235 6.15 3.09 2.90
CA GLY A 235 6.91 1.98 3.47
C GLY A 235 6.16 0.65 3.50
N PHE A 236 4.83 0.67 3.33
CA PHE A 236 3.97 -0.51 3.30
C PHE A 236 3.68 -1.01 1.87
N GLN A 237 4.29 -0.40 0.87
CA GLN A 237 4.13 -0.83 -0.52
C GLN A 237 4.69 -2.25 -0.71
N GLY A 238 4.01 -3.06 -1.53
CA GLY A 238 4.31 -4.49 -1.71
C GLY A 238 3.88 -5.39 -0.55
N GLN A 239 3.53 -4.83 0.61
CA GLN A 239 3.00 -5.58 1.75
C GLN A 239 1.47 -5.67 1.71
N GLU A 240 0.92 -6.63 2.45
CA GLU A 240 -0.51 -6.90 2.54
C GLU A 240 -0.85 -7.52 3.91
N LYS A 241 -2.07 -7.29 4.39
CA LYS A 241 -2.58 -7.81 5.67
C LYS A 241 -4.03 -8.17 5.55
N ASP A 242 -4.51 -8.99 6.47
CA ASP A 242 -5.94 -9.31 6.53
C ASP A 242 -6.76 -8.12 6.99
N ILE A 243 -6.25 -7.37 7.98
CA ILE A 243 -6.85 -6.13 8.46
C ILE A 243 -5.87 -4.98 8.20
N ILE A 244 -6.35 -3.91 7.58
CA ILE A 244 -5.63 -2.64 7.50
C ILE A 244 -6.43 -1.56 8.20
N ILE A 245 -5.78 -0.88 9.13
CA ILE A 245 -6.28 0.35 9.74
C ILE A 245 -5.50 1.52 9.13
N PHE A 246 -6.21 2.38 8.40
CA PHE A 246 -5.62 3.53 7.74
C PHE A 246 -6.04 4.83 8.45
N SER A 247 -5.09 5.48 9.13
CA SER A 247 -5.28 6.80 9.72
C SER A 247 -4.91 7.92 8.74
N CYS A 248 -5.91 8.68 8.28
CA CYS A 248 -5.78 9.77 7.32
C CYS A 248 -5.16 11.05 7.90
N VAL A 249 -5.25 11.26 9.20
CA VAL A 249 -4.74 12.39 10.01
C VAL A 249 -5.46 13.71 9.79
N ARG A 250 -5.74 14.05 8.53
CA ARG A 250 -6.11 15.42 8.15
C ARG A 250 -7.48 15.80 8.69
N ALA A 251 -7.49 16.87 9.49
CA ALA A 251 -8.65 17.49 10.09
C ALA A 251 -8.45 19.02 10.13
N SER A 252 -8.13 19.59 8.97
CA SER A 252 -7.79 21.00 8.79
C SER A 252 -9.05 21.85 8.66
N ALA A 253 -9.09 22.99 9.38
CA ALA A 253 -10.10 24.02 9.23
C ALA A 253 -10.11 24.63 7.82
N GLN A 254 -8.94 24.68 7.15
CA GLN A 254 -8.78 25.14 5.77
C GLN A 254 -9.06 24.05 4.74
N GLN A 255 -9.54 22.87 5.17
CA GLN A 255 -9.97 21.78 4.27
C GLN A 255 -8.88 21.30 3.28
N ARG A 256 -7.61 21.37 3.68
CA ARG A 256 -6.49 20.90 2.84
C ARG A 256 -6.15 19.45 3.16
N VAL A 257 -6.16 18.58 2.16
CA VAL A 257 -5.76 17.16 2.31
C VAL A 257 -4.24 16.95 2.22
N GLY A 258 -3.49 17.87 1.59
CA GLY A 258 -2.02 17.82 1.50
C GLY A 258 -1.50 16.51 0.88
N PHE A 259 -0.67 15.77 1.62
CA PHE A 259 -0.04 14.51 1.19
C PHE A 259 -1.05 13.42 0.76
N LEU A 260 -2.30 13.50 1.23
CA LEU A 260 -3.40 12.63 0.79
C LEU A 260 -3.97 12.99 -0.60
N ALA A 261 -3.60 14.12 -1.19
CA ALA A 261 -4.04 14.49 -2.54
C ALA A 261 -3.47 13.56 -3.63
N ASP A 262 -2.39 12.84 -3.33
CA ASP A 262 -1.76 11.91 -4.25
C ASP A 262 -2.63 10.67 -4.46
N LEU A 263 -3.18 10.53 -5.67
CA LEU A 263 -4.02 9.41 -6.08
C LEU A 263 -3.31 8.06 -5.96
N ARG A 264 -2.00 8.02 -6.21
CA ARG A 264 -1.22 6.78 -6.14
C ARG A 264 -1.12 6.29 -4.70
N ARG A 265 -0.96 7.21 -3.74
CA ARG A 265 -0.99 6.89 -2.30
C ARG A 265 -2.35 6.40 -1.84
N MET A 266 -3.42 7.03 -2.33
CA MET A 266 -4.78 6.56 -2.09
C MET A 266 -4.96 5.13 -2.59
N ASN A 267 -4.52 4.83 -3.82
CA ASN A 267 -4.60 3.49 -4.39
C ASN A 267 -3.80 2.46 -3.57
N VAL A 268 -2.54 2.77 -3.22
CA VAL A 268 -1.73 1.88 -2.37
C VAL A 268 -2.43 1.61 -1.06
N ALA A 269 -2.85 2.64 -0.32
CA ALA A 269 -3.44 2.50 1.00
C ALA A 269 -4.75 1.67 0.99
N LEU A 270 -5.61 1.88 0.00
CA LEU A 270 -6.90 1.17 -0.11
C LEU A 270 -6.77 -0.29 -0.61
N THR A 271 -5.59 -0.72 -1.08
CA THR A 271 -5.37 -2.04 -1.67
C THR A 271 -4.45 -2.95 -0.84
N ARG A 272 -4.14 -2.56 0.40
CA ARG A 272 -3.30 -3.37 1.32
C ARG A 272 -4.07 -4.44 2.08
N ALA A 273 -5.40 -4.30 2.19
CA ALA A 273 -6.25 -5.17 2.99
C ALA A 273 -6.77 -6.36 2.18
N LYS A 274 -6.77 -7.56 2.75
CA LYS A 274 -7.44 -8.73 2.18
C LYS A 274 -8.89 -8.82 2.65
N SER A 275 -9.11 -8.83 3.96
CA SER A 275 -10.40 -9.14 4.58
C SER A 275 -11.15 -7.89 5.07
N SER A 276 -10.45 -6.96 5.73
CA SER A 276 -11.07 -5.74 6.27
C SER A 276 -10.19 -4.50 6.12
N LEU A 277 -10.76 -3.44 5.57
CA LEU A 277 -10.17 -2.12 5.47
C LEU A 277 -10.94 -1.13 6.34
N PHE A 278 -10.28 -0.61 7.37
CA PHE A 278 -10.80 0.39 8.30
C PHE A 278 -10.14 1.73 8.04
N VAL A 279 -10.86 2.67 7.43
CA VAL A 279 -10.36 4.03 7.17
C VAL A 279 -10.80 4.93 8.31
N ILE A 280 -9.87 5.62 8.96
CA ILE A 280 -10.14 6.58 10.02
C ILE A 280 -9.78 7.97 9.50
N GLY A 281 -10.74 8.90 9.54
CA GLY A 281 -10.49 10.26 9.10
C GLY A 281 -11.66 11.20 9.36
N ASN A 282 -11.46 12.49 9.11
CA ASN A 282 -12.53 13.47 9.17
C ASN A 282 -13.22 13.57 7.80
N ALA A 283 -14.47 13.12 7.71
CA ALA A 283 -15.23 13.09 6.45
C ALA A 283 -15.35 14.47 5.79
N ASN A 284 -15.54 15.54 6.59
CA ASN A 284 -15.68 16.91 6.09
C ASN A 284 -14.38 17.43 5.49
N THR A 285 -13.24 17.23 6.16
CA THR A 285 -11.93 17.64 5.64
C THR A 285 -11.54 16.82 4.40
N LEU A 286 -11.76 15.51 4.42
CA LEU A 286 -11.41 14.65 3.28
C LEU A 286 -12.26 14.96 2.05
N SER A 287 -13.54 15.28 2.23
CA SER A 287 -14.47 15.63 1.14
C SER A 287 -14.11 16.91 0.40
N ALA A 288 -13.13 17.68 0.87
CA ALA A 288 -12.59 18.81 0.11
C ALA A 288 -11.79 18.38 -1.12
N ASN A 289 -11.23 17.16 -1.13
CA ASN A 289 -10.62 16.57 -2.32
C ASN A 289 -11.66 15.73 -3.08
N PRO A 290 -11.80 15.90 -4.42
CA PRO A 290 -12.83 15.21 -5.20
C PRO A 290 -12.76 13.68 -5.15
N HIS A 291 -11.57 13.10 -5.03
CA HIS A 291 -11.39 11.64 -5.01
C HIS A 291 -11.71 11.06 -3.64
N TRP A 292 -11.28 11.74 -2.58
CA TRP A 292 -11.65 11.40 -1.21
C TRP A 292 -13.15 11.58 -0.93
N ARG A 293 -13.78 12.62 -1.50
CA ARG A 293 -15.24 12.78 -1.47
C ARG A 293 -15.95 11.55 -2.02
N LYS A 294 -15.50 11.02 -3.18
CA LYS A 294 -16.07 9.79 -3.75
C LYS A 294 -15.96 8.59 -2.80
N LEU A 295 -14.89 8.47 -2.01
CA LEU A 295 -14.73 7.41 -1.01
C LEU A 295 -15.71 7.59 0.16
N VAL A 296 -15.83 8.83 0.66
CA VAL A 296 -16.77 9.18 1.74
C VAL A 296 -18.22 8.96 1.31
N ASP A 297 -18.58 9.40 0.09
CA ASP A 297 -19.90 9.18 -0.51
C ASP A 297 -20.19 7.69 -0.70
N GLU A 298 -19.19 6.91 -1.10
CA GLU A 298 -19.32 5.46 -1.21
C GLU A 298 -19.54 4.79 0.15
N ALA A 299 -18.77 5.17 1.17
CA ALA A 299 -18.96 4.65 2.53
C ALA A 299 -20.35 5.00 3.08
N THR A 300 -20.81 6.23 2.85
CA THR A 300 -22.15 6.70 3.25
C THR A 300 -23.25 5.94 2.52
N GLY A 301 -23.18 5.85 1.19
CA GLY A 301 -24.18 5.18 0.36
C GLY A 301 -24.27 3.67 0.63
N ARG A 302 -23.17 3.04 1.05
CA ARG A 302 -23.12 1.62 1.44
C ARG A 302 -23.47 1.37 2.91
N ARG A 303 -23.76 2.42 3.70
CA ARG A 303 -23.99 2.35 5.16
C ARG A 303 -22.80 1.74 5.91
N CYS A 304 -21.59 2.02 5.43
CA CYS A 304 -20.32 1.57 6.00
C CYS A 304 -19.60 2.71 6.75
N MET A 305 -20.25 3.86 6.95
CA MET A 305 -19.71 4.98 7.70
C MET A 305 -20.24 4.99 9.14
N HIS A 306 -19.34 5.16 10.11
CA HIS A 306 -19.69 5.28 11.53
C HIS A 306 -19.03 6.52 12.13
N ASP A 307 -19.82 7.36 12.78
CA ASP A 307 -19.32 8.50 13.53
C ASP A 307 -18.72 8.02 14.86
N VAL A 308 -17.47 8.44 15.12
CA VAL A 308 -16.71 8.08 16.32
C VAL A 308 -16.04 9.27 16.97
#